data_AF-A0A1R1J9M0-F1
#
_entry.id   AF-A0A1R1J9M0-F1
#
_cell.length_a   1.000
_cell.length_b   1.000
_cell.length_c   1.000
_cell.angle_alpha   90.00
_cell.angle_beta   90.00
_cell.angle_gamma   90.00
#
_symmetry.space_group_name_H-M   'P 1'
#
loop_
_entity.id
_entity.type
_entity.pdbx_description
1 polymer ?
#
loop_
_entity_poly.entity_id
_entity_poly.type
_entity_poly.pdbx_seq_one_letter_code
_entity_poly.pdbx_strand_id
1 'polypeptide(L)'
;MEIFPGEGAPPGYLATTVTLGGPNGKRTPPAKVDYGYDHLPTYRYQVPIPPASGQAPGNPTPWINLDENSQIFLDQIYAGVAASNEAPWKNKILFMAKANRKEYAYIAAKGWWDETKVPFAATRLYILKHNADPAGGTPANLVSLPPGAVEVKAAWRRLGPSEDASRFYTTTVRYYEKGDDGGQDCVNQCYVDETMALVGLHIIQKTPSAPYFIFATFEQADNITDRDGKPVEDEVGNYLGPPGQPTLTPTITSNNAKVTVTAGGARVFTPQTFDPPGQFEKPGKQLYYLNTKDTGLVVDEQQSDPLGIVVNRRMNPIPPEIIHANTRAHQEIASYMSKNLGTSRSPWAYYKLVNVQFKPIGDKTPGVTYDGPDTATYYQSNSTIETDYNLQRFSGVFHGALTSADPIKFTISDFAVKDRANLPNKLAHMPVTNVIYDGQRINMGGCMGCHGVAQRNGAGFSFILRDGRVKKPDLANQPVTLEQVARFVKYFGNP
;
A
#
# COMPACT_ATOMS: atom_id res chain seq x y z
N MET A 1 6.39 6.60 4.11
CA MET A 1 4.95 6.97 4.05
C MET A 1 4.68 8.28 4.76
N GLU A 2 4.70 9.41 4.06
CA GLU A 2 4.84 10.69 4.76
C GLU A 2 3.66 11.62 4.51
N ILE A 3 2.83 11.74 5.55
CA ILE A 3 2.20 13.02 5.91
C ILE A 3 3.29 13.98 6.38
N PHE A 4 4.32 13.50 7.09
CA PHE A 4 5.45 14.33 7.52
C PHE A 4 6.76 13.54 7.48
N PRO A 5 7.82 14.06 6.83
CA PRO A 5 9.11 13.38 6.85
C PRO A 5 9.88 13.52 8.14
N GLY A 6 10.13 12.39 8.80
CA GLY A 6 11.20 12.30 9.77
C GLY A 6 10.93 12.92 11.15
N GLU A 7 11.98 13.41 11.79
CA GLU A 7 11.99 13.92 13.17
C GLU A 7 11.69 15.42 13.24
N GLY A 8 11.16 15.86 14.39
CA GLY A 8 10.91 17.27 14.69
C GLY A 8 9.53 17.80 14.27
N ALA A 9 9.43 19.13 14.16
CA ALA A 9 8.24 19.77 13.60
C ALA A 9 8.37 19.86 12.07
N PRO A 10 7.25 19.90 11.32
CA PRO A 10 7.33 20.11 9.90
C PRO A 10 8.14 21.35 9.50
N PRO A 11 8.97 21.30 8.44
CA PRO A 11 9.64 22.47 7.91
C PRO A 11 8.64 23.61 7.71
N GLY A 12 8.90 24.79 8.28
CA GLY A 12 7.97 25.92 8.21
C GLY A 12 6.83 25.88 9.24
N TYR A 13 6.74 24.85 10.09
CA TYR A 13 5.81 24.81 11.21
C TYR A 13 6.21 25.85 12.26
N LEU A 14 5.49 26.96 12.31
CA LEU A 14 5.65 27.99 13.33
C LEU A 14 4.68 27.72 14.48
N ALA A 15 5.22 27.26 15.62
CA ALA A 15 4.41 27.06 16.83
C ALA A 15 3.71 28.35 17.31
N THR A 16 4.24 29.52 16.95
CA THR A 16 3.81 30.86 17.39
C THR A 16 2.61 31.43 16.63
N THR A 17 2.23 30.91 15.46
CA THR A 17 1.02 31.35 14.73
C THR A 17 -0.26 30.65 15.20
N VAL A 18 -0.14 29.71 16.14
CA VAL A 18 -1.28 29.12 16.87
C VAL A 18 -1.49 29.94 18.15
N THR A 19 -2.03 31.15 18.02
CA THR A 19 -2.37 31.99 19.17
C THR A 19 -3.49 31.34 19.99
N LEU A 20 -3.37 31.38 21.32
CA LEU A 20 -4.39 30.96 22.28
C LEU A 20 -5.63 31.86 22.13
N GLY A 21 -6.59 31.42 21.32
CA GLY A 21 -7.85 32.15 21.10
C GLY A 21 -8.90 31.84 22.16
N GLY A 22 -9.01 32.70 23.18
CA GLY A 22 -10.16 32.84 24.07
C GLY A 22 -10.21 31.92 25.31
N PRO A 23 -11.15 32.18 26.26
CA PRO A 23 -11.12 31.68 27.66
C PRO A 23 -11.18 30.16 27.84
N ASN A 24 -11.31 29.40 26.76
CA ASN A 24 -11.50 27.95 26.75
C ASN A 24 -10.35 27.18 26.08
N GLY A 25 -9.19 27.81 25.84
CA GLY A 25 -7.96 27.11 25.42
C GLY A 25 -8.04 26.34 24.09
N LYS A 26 -8.99 26.66 23.21
CA LYS A 26 -9.11 26.01 21.90
C LYS A 26 -8.07 26.54 20.92
N ARG A 27 -7.14 25.67 20.51
CA ARG A 27 -6.21 25.90 19.39
C ARG A 27 -7.01 25.95 18.09
N THR A 28 -7.21 27.14 17.54
CA THR A 28 -7.75 27.31 16.19
C THR A 28 -6.71 28.07 15.37
N PRO A 29 -5.94 27.37 14.52
CA PRO A 29 -5.01 28.03 13.62
C PRO A 29 -5.76 28.93 12.62
N PRO A 30 -5.14 30.02 12.11
CA PRO A 30 -5.71 30.80 11.02
C PRO A 30 -5.99 29.91 9.81
N ALA A 31 -7.09 30.15 9.10
CA ALA A 31 -7.57 29.35 7.97
C ALA A 31 -6.63 29.27 6.74
N LYS A 32 -5.41 29.82 6.83
CA LYS A 32 -4.44 29.96 5.72
C LYS A 32 -3.00 29.59 6.10
N VAL A 33 -2.79 28.75 7.12
CA VAL A 33 -1.44 28.21 7.38
C VAL A 33 -1.35 26.86 6.67
N ASP A 34 -0.52 26.76 5.64
CA ASP A 34 -0.22 25.51 4.94
C ASP A 34 0.79 24.65 5.72
N TYR A 35 1.28 25.16 6.85
CA TYR A 35 2.28 24.56 7.74
C TYR A 35 3.59 24.18 7.03
N GLY A 36 3.91 24.89 5.94
CA GLY A 36 5.08 24.61 5.11
C GLY A 36 4.89 23.45 4.13
N TYR A 37 3.64 23.04 3.86
CA TYR A 37 3.35 22.04 2.83
C TYR A 37 3.89 22.44 1.46
N ASP A 38 3.86 23.73 1.12
CA ASP A 38 4.34 24.24 -0.18
C ASP A 38 5.85 24.46 -0.24
N HIS A 39 6.57 24.25 0.87
CA HIS A 39 8.02 24.34 0.87
C HIS A 39 8.63 23.17 0.11
N LEU A 40 9.86 23.36 -0.39
CA LEU A 40 10.63 22.26 -0.94
C LEU A 40 10.74 21.12 0.10
N PRO A 41 10.58 19.87 -0.33
CA PRO A 41 10.60 18.73 0.58
C PRO A 41 11.97 18.64 1.27
N THR A 42 11.96 18.35 2.57
CA THR A 42 13.17 17.96 3.30
C THR A 42 12.90 16.66 4.05
N TYR A 43 13.70 15.63 3.79
CA TYR A 43 13.60 14.33 4.46
C TYR A 43 14.56 14.30 5.65
N ARG A 44 14.02 14.29 6.87
CA ARG A 44 14.79 14.49 8.12
C ARG A 44 14.72 13.28 9.04
N TYR A 45 15.35 12.17 8.70
CA TYR A 45 15.36 11.00 9.59
C TYR A 45 16.12 11.27 10.90
N GLN A 46 16.01 10.34 11.86
CA GLN A 46 16.66 10.45 13.17
C GLN A 46 18.19 10.63 13.08
N VAL A 47 18.79 10.07 12.04
CA VAL A 47 20.20 10.26 11.71
C VAL A 47 20.27 10.94 10.35
N PRO A 48 21.07 12.02 10.19
CA PRO A 48 21.31 12.62 8.89
C PRO A 48 21.82 11.58 7.89
N ILE A 49 21.18 11.50 6.72
CA ILE A 49 21.60 10.59 5.65
C ILE A 49 22.30 11.42 4.56
N PRO A 50 23.60 11.20 4.30
CA PRO A 50 24.36 11.90 3.28
C PRO A 50 24.06 11.35 1.87
N PRO A 51 24.37 12.09 0.80
CA PRO A 51 24.35 11.55 -0.56
C PRO A 51 25.33 10.38 -0.69
N ALA A 52 25.02 9.41 -1.55
CA ALA A 52 25.95 8.34 -1.89
C ALA A 52 27.22 8.86 -2.59
N SER A 53 28.29 8.07 -2.57
CA SER A 53 29.56 8.46 -3.21
C SER A 53 29.36 8.85 -4.67
N GLY A 54 29.88 10.02 -5.07
CA GLY A 54 29.72 10.56 -6.43
C GLY A 54 28.38 11.25 -6.71
N GLN A 55 27.42 11.25 -5.77
CA GLN A 55 26.19 12.04 -5.87
C GLN A 55 26.42 13.44 -5.27
N ALA A 56 26.05 14.48 -6.01
CA ALA A 56 25.92 15.82 -5.44
C ALA A 56 24.63 15.89 -4.61
N PRO A 57 24.56 16.74 -3.57
CA PRO A 57 23.30 16.96 -2.86
C PRO A 57 22.19 17.39 -3.82
N GLY A 58 21.10 16.63 -3.87
CA GLY A 58 19.96 16.95 -4.74
C GLY A 58 19.41 18.36 -4.48
N ASN A 59 19.57 19.25 -5.46
CA ASN A 59 19.07 20.62 -5.43
C ASN A 59 18.29 20.96 -6.73
N PRO A 60 16.95 21.10 -6.67
CA PRO A 60 16.10 20.92 -5.49
C PRO A 60 16.04 19.44 -5.07
N THR A 61 15.69 19.19 -3.80
CA THR A 61 15.47 17.83 -3.30
C THR A 61 14.32 17.15 -4.06
N PRO A 62 14.47 15.89 -4.51
CA PRO A 62 13.41 15.20 -5.25
C PRO A 62 12.08 15.14 -4.49
N TRP A 63 10.98 15.37 -5.21
CA TRP A 63 9.64 15.29 -4.63
C TRP A 63 9.24 13.85 -4.28
N ILE A 64 9.72 12.87 -5.04
CA ILE A 64 9.38 11.46 -4.84
C ILE A 64 10.40 10.84 -3.88
N ASN A 65 9.96 10.49 -2.67
CA ASN A 65 10.75 9.81 -1.66
C ASN A 65 10.35 8.34 -1.59
N LEU A 66 11.30 7.46 -1.90
CA LEU A 66 11.11 6.02 -1.91
C LEU A 66 11.73 5.44 -0.64
N ASP A 67 10.98 5.54 0.46
CA ASP A 67 11.38 5.14 1.80
C ASP A 67 10.88 3.75 2.22
N GLU A 68 10.31 3.01 1.26
CA GLU A 68 9.79 1.66 1.42
C GLU A 68 10.29 0.72 0.32
N ASN A 69 10.81 -0.44 0.73
CA ASN A 69 11.42 -1.41 -0.18
C ASN A 69 10.62 -2.72 -0.33
N SER A 70 9.41 -2.76 0.21
CA SER A 70 8.55 -3.93 0.27
C SER A 70 7.08 -3.52 0.26
N GLN A 71 6.22 -4.41 -0.20
CA GLN A 71 4.78 -4.22 -0.15
C GLN A 71 4.29 -4.58 1.25
N ILE A 72 4.11 -3.54 2.08
CA ILE A 72 3.68 -3.67 3.49
C ILE A 72 4.48 -4.77 4.22
N PHE A 73 5.77 -4.91 3.92
CA PHE A 73 6.69 -5.89 4.51
C PHE A 73 6.40 -7.37 4.19
N LEU A 74 5.35 -7.67 3.40
CA LEU A 74 4.95 -9.03 3.04
C LEU A 74 5.83 -9.63 1.95
N ASP A 75 6.24 -8.81 0.97
CA ASP A 75 7.04 -9.25 -0.16
C ASP A 75 7.85 -8.10 -0.79
N GLN A 76 8.83 -8.48 -1.61
CA GLN A 76 9.61 -7.57 -2.44
C GLN A 76 9.33 -7.90 -3.91
N ILE A 77 9.00 -6.88 -4.69
CA ILE A 77 8.49 -7.06 -6.06
C ILE A 77 9.52 -6.57 -7.07
N TYR A 78 9.59 -7.29 -8.18
CA TYR A 78 10.52 -7.07 -9.26
C TYR A 78 9.76 -7.12 -10.58
N ALA A 79 10.02 -6.17 -11.46
CA ALA A 79 9.29 -6.07 -12.73
C ALA A 79 10.16 -5.42 -13.80
N GLY A 80 9.82 -5.68 -15.06
CA GLY A 80 10.48 -5.09 -16.22
C GLY A 80 11.33 -6.07 -17.00
N VAL A 81 11.70 -5.65 -18.20
CA VAL A 81 12.51 -6.43 -19.14
C VAL A 81 13.98 -6.27 -18.80
N ALA A 82 14.39 -6.94 -17.72
CA ALA A 82 15.79 -7.01 -17.31
C ALA A 82 16.67 -7.59 -18.42
N ALA A 83 17.84 -7.01 -18.66
CA ALA A 83 18.87 -7.73 -19.41
C ALA A 83 19.36 -8.92 -18.56
N SER A 84 19.66 -10.06 -19.17
CA SER A 84 19.98 -11.33 -18.47
C SER A 84 21.19 -11.27 -17.53
N ASN A 85 21.96 -10.18 -17.56
CA ASN A 85 23.15 -9.92 -16.76
C ASN A 85 22.94 -8.83 -15.68
N GLU A 86 21.73 -8.27 -15.53
CA GLU A 86 21.47 -7.28 -14.49
C GLU A 86 21.26 -7.93 -13.14
N ALA A 87 21.82 -7.30 -12.10
CA ALA A 87 21.60 -7.75 -10.73
C ALA A 87 20.12 -7.60 -10.36
N PRO A 88 19.49 -8.59 -9.68
CA PRO A 88 18.05 -8.61 -9.41
C PRO A 88 17.51 -7.32 -8.78
N TRP A 89 18.30 -6.64 -7.94
CA TRP A 89 17.90 -5.40 -7.28
C TRP A 89 17.66 -4.21 -8.21
N LYS A 90 18.20 -4.21 -9.44
CA LYS A 90 18.02 -3.10 -10.39
C LYS A 90 16.57 -2.95 -10.87
N ASN A 91 15.79 -4.02 -10.85
CA ASN A 91 14.39 -4.04 -11.30
C ASN A 91 13.40 -4.12 -10.13
N LYS A 92 13.89 -3.88 -8.92
CA LYS A 92 13.08 -3.86 -7.72
C LYS A 92 12.14 -2.65 -7.71
N ILE A 93 10.91 -2.88 -7.31
CA ILE A 93 9.93 -1.84 -7.05
C ILE A 93 10.15 -1.27 -5.65
N LEU A 94 10.25 0.05 -5.57
CA LEU A 94 10.27 0.82 -4.34
C LEU A 94 9.02 1.70 -4.27
N PHE A 95 8.61 2.05 -3.05
CA PHE A 95 7.32 2.68 -2.82
C PHE A 95 7.43 4.06 -2.19
N MET A 96 6.51 4.93 -2.59
CA MET A 96 6.19 6.18 -1.92
C MET A 96 4.78 6.10 -1.39
N ALA A 97 4.53 6.61 -0.18
CA ALA A 97 3.18 7.07 0.19
C ALA A 97 3.19 8.52 0.65
N LYS A 98 2.18 9.30 0.26
CA LYS A 98 2.04 10.72 0.59
C LYS A 98 0.59 11.13 0.76
N ALA A 99 0.37 12.19 1.53
CA ALA A 99 -0.93 12.84 1.67
C ALA A 99 -0.96 14.21 0.97
N ASN A 100 -2.14 14.65 0.54
CA ASN A 100 -2.32 15.97 -0.04
C ASN A 100 -2.33 17.09 1.01
N ARG A 101 -2.33 18.36 0.55
CA ARG A 101 -2.36 19.55 1.42
C ARG A 101 -3.50 19.50 2.45
N LYS A 102 -4.68 19.03 2.04
CA LYS A 102 -5.88 19.03 2.88
C LYS A 102 -5.70 18.15 4.11
N GLU A 103 -5.24 16.93 3.90
CA GLU A 103 -4.95 15.99 4.99
C GLU A 103 -3.76 16.45 5.82
N TYR A 104 -2.68 16.89 5.18
CA TYR A 104 -1.51 17.43 5.85
C TYR A 104 -1.87 18.56 6.83
N ALA A 105 -2.59 19.57 6.36
CA ALA A 105 -2.99 20.71 7.19
C ALA A 105 -3.92 20.29 8.34
N TYR A 106 -4.79 19.30 8.13
CA TYR A 106 -5.64 18.76 9.20
C TYR A 106 -4.81 18.12 10.33
N ILE A 107 -3.78 17.35 9.96
CA ILE A 107 -2.91 16.66 10.91
C ILE A 107 -1.96 17.65 11.60
N ALA A 108 -1.37 18.55 10.83
CA ALA A 108 -0.51 19.63 11.33
C ALA A 108 -1.24 20.62 12.24
N ALA A 109 -2.51 20.94 11.97
CA ALA A 109 -3.28 21.82 12.87
C ALA A 109 -3.48 21.22 14.27
N LYS A 110 -3.48 19.88 14.39
CA LYS A 110 -3.85 19.16 15.62
C LYS A 110 -2.67 18.63 16.42
N GLY A 111 -1.43 18.78 15.97
CA GLY A 111 -0.30 18.15 16.66
C GLY A 111 -0.08 16.68 16.30
N TRP A 112 -0.85 16.15 15.34
CA TRP A 112 -1.04 14.71 15.12
C TRP A 112 0.00 14.08 14.21
N TRP A 113 1.01 14.83 13.76
CA TRP A 113 2.21 14.25 13.17
C TRP A 113 3.05 13.52 14.22
N ASP A 114 2.79 13.73 15.52
CA ASP A 114 3.25 12.85 16.61
C ASP A 114 2.12 11.84 16.91
N GLU A 115 2.33 10.57 16.56
CA GLU A 115 1.31 9.53 16.66
C GLU A 115 0.81 9.31 18.09
N THR A 116 1.62 9.65 19.10
CA THR A 116 1.26 9.54 20.53
C THR A 116 0.16 10.51 20.94
N LYS A 117 -0.06 11.58 20.16
CA LYS A 117 -1.09 12.60 20.41
C LYS A 117 -2.40 12.33 19.67
N VAL A 118 -2.42 11.32 18.81
CA VAL A 118 -3.59 11.02 17.97
C VAL A 118 -4.62 10.24 18.80
N PRO A 119 -5.90 10.65 18.84
CA PRO A 119 -6.92 10.05 19.71
C PRO A 119 -7.50 8.76 19.10
N PHE A 120 -6.65 7.79 18.73
CA PHE A 120 -7.06 6.53 18.10
C PHE A 120 -8.09 5.77 18.97
N ALA A 121 -7.82 5.63 20.28
CA ALA A 121 -8.71 4.92 21.20
C ALA A 121 -10.10 5.58 21.32
N ALA A 122 -10.15 6.90 21.48
CA ALA A 122 -11.40 7.64 21.56
C ALA A 122 -12.20 7.54 20.25
N THR A 123 -11.51 7.61 19.11
CA THR A 123 -12.13 7.45 17.79
C THR A 123 -12.69 6.05 17.59
N ARG A 124 -11.94 5.01 17.97
CA ARG A 124 -12.43 3.62 17.96
C ARG A 124 -13.68 3.45 18.82
N LEU A 125 -13.69 3.99 20.03
CA LEU A 125 -14.87 3.92 20.91
C LEU A 125 -16.08 4.63 20.31
N TYR A 126 -15.87 5.78 19.65
CA TYR A 126 -16.93 6.47 18.91
C TYR A 126 -17.49 5.57 17.80
N ILE A 127 -16.63 5.04 16.94
CA ILE A 127 -17.04 4.19 15.81
C ILE A 127 -17.83 2.97 16.30
N LEU A 128 -17.36 2.31 17.36
CA LEU A 128 -18.04 1.14 17.93
C LEU A 128 -19.40 1.48 18.54
N LYS A 129 -19.53 2.64 19.19
CA LYS A 129 -20.78 3.10 19.83
C LYS A 129 -21.80 3.56 18.80
N HIS A 130 -21.36 4.27 17.76
CA HIS A 130 -22.24 4.93 16.81
C HIS A 130 -22.45 4.12 15.51
N ASN A 131 -21.66 3.07 15.29
CA ASN A 131 -21.62 2.34 14.01
C ASN A 131 -21.43 3.28 12.80
N ALA A 132 -20.62 4.33 12.98
CA ALA A 132 -20.27 5.30 11.95
C ALA A 132 -18.98 6.02 12.30
N ASP A 133 -18.26 6.53 11.30
CA ASP A 133 -17.17 7.47 11.53
C ASP A 133 -17.69 8.79 12.10
N PRO A 134 -16.88 9.51 12.89
CA PRO A 134 -17.19 10.90 13.23
C PRO A 134 -17.32 11.74 11.96
N ALA A 135 -18.11 12.81 12.02
CA ALA A 135 -18.24 13.74 10.89
C ALA A 135 -16.88 14.22 10.37
N GLY A 136 -16.70 14.21 9.05
CA GLY A 136 -15.45 14.55 8.37
C GLY A 136 -14.93 15.92 8.78
N GLY A 137 -13.67 15.99 9.21
CA GLY A 137 -13.03 17.24 9.65
C GLY A 137 -13.50 17.76 11.01
N THR A 138 -14.15 16.92 11.83
CA THR A 138 -14.69 17.35 13.14
C THR A 138 -13.66 18.09 14.00
N PRO A 139 -14.07 19.17 14.71
CA PRO A 139 -13.21 19.86 15.67
C PRO A 139 -13.03 19.05 16.96
N ALA A 140 -13.81 18.00 17.19
CA ALA A 140 -13.65 17.11 18.32
C ALA A 140 -12.25 16.45 18.32
N ASN A 141 -11.82 15.97 19.49
CA ASN A 141 -10.60 15.18 19.61
C ASN A 141 -10.84 13.73 19.15
N LEU A 142 -11.23 13.57 17.88
CA LEU A 142 -11.53 12.31 17.19
C LEU A 142 -10.95 12.40 15.77
N VAL A 143 -10.32 11.32 15.30
CA VAL A 143 -9.80 11.23 13.95
C VAL A 143 -10.96 11.11 12.97
N SER A 144 -11.09 12.08 12.08
CA SER A 144 -11.96 11.98 10.91
C SER A 144 -11.44 12.93 9.85
N LEU A 145 -10.73 12.37 8.86
CA LEU A 145 -10.14 13.14 7.77
C LEU A 145 -11.24 13.91 7.01
N PRO A 146 -11.00 15.18 6.65
CA PRO A 146 -12.01 15.99 5.96
C PRO A 146 -12.23 15.51 4.52
N PRO A 147 -13.41 15.75 3.94
CA PRO A 147 -13.62 15.60 2.50
C PRO A 147 -12.56 16.36 1.69
N GLY A 148 -12.07 15.72 0.63
CA GLY A 148 -10.94 16.20 -0.17
C GLY A 148 -9.57 15.79 0.37
N ALA A 149 -9.47 15.09 1.51
CA ALA A 149 -8.26 14.38 1.88
C ALA A 149 -7.93 13.31 0.84
N VAL A 150 -6.66 13.26 0.41
CA VAL A 150 -6.17 12.29 -0.57
C VAL A 150 -4.86 11.71 -0.06
N GLU A 151 -4.78 10.37 -0.08
CA GLU A 151 -3.54 9.62 0.05
C GLU A 151 -3.17 9.02 -1.30
N VAL A 152 -1.86 8.97 -1.55
CA VAL A 152 -1.30 8.36 -2.75
C VAL A 152 -0.29 7.32 -2.31
N LYS A 153 -0.37 6.11 -2.87
CA LYS A 153 0.69 5.10 -2.84
C LYS A 153 1.19 4.93 -4.27
N ALA A 154 2.50 4.96 -4.49
CA ALA A 154 3.07 4.84 -5.83
C ALA A 154 4.24 3.87 -5.83
N ALA A 155 4.29 3.02 -6.85
CA ALA A 155 5.33 2.04 -7.11
C ALA A 155 6.26 2.56 -8.20
N TRP A 156 7.57 2.50 -7.96
CA TRP A 156 8.61 3.03 -8.83
C TRP A 156 9.73 2.02 -9.02
N ARG A 157 10.29 1.95 -10.23
CA ARG A 157 11.50 1.16 -10.50
C ARG A 157 12.38 1.85 -11.53
N ARG A 158 13.63 1.40 -11.60
CA ARG A 158 14.51 1.72 -12.74
C ARG A 158 13.99 1.01 -13.99
N LEU A 159 14.14 1.67 -15.14
CA LEU A 159 13.95 1.03 -16.44
C LEU A 159 15.26 0.40 -16.92
N GLY A 160 15.17 -0.81 -17.46
CA GLY A 160 16.27 -1.47 -18.14
C GLY A 160 16.58 -0.81 -19.50
N PRO A 161 17.79 -1.00 -20.03
CA PRO A 161 18.25 -0.34 -21.26
C PRO A 161 17.46 -0.73 -22.52
N SER A 162 16.71 -1.83 -22.48
CA SER A 162 15.88 -2.30 -23.60
C SER A 162 14.43 -1.84 -23.55
N GLU A 163 14.02 -1.13 -22.49
CA GLU A 163 12.65 -0.67 -22.31
C GLU A 163 12.43 0.72 -22.93
N ASP A 164 11.26 0.93 -23.53
CA ASP A 164 10.90 2.20 -24.14
C ASP A 164 10.45 3.23 -23.09
N ALA A 165 11.40 4.05 -22.62
CA ALA A 165 11.13 5.11 -21.65
C ALA A 165 10.05 6.11 -22.08
N SER A 166 9.73 6.24 -23.37
CA SER A 166 8.68 7.14 -23.84
C SER A 166 7.26 6.67 -23.46
N ARG A 167 7.12 5.40 -23.07
CA ARG A 167 5.87 4.81 -22.56
C ARG A 167 5.66 5.04 -21.06
N PHE A 168 6.66 5.55 -20.34
CA PHE A 168 6.60 5.69 -18.89
C PHE A 168 6.61 7.16 -18.47
N TYR A 169 5.88 7.46 -17.40
CA TYR A 169 6.15 8.68 -16.65
C TYR A 169 7.41 8.47 -15.82
N THR A 170 8.46 9.23 -16.12
CA THR A 170 9.73 9.20 -15.40
C THR A 170 9.99 10.52 -14.70
N THR A 171 10.55 10.47 -13.50
CA THR A 171 10.99 11.67 -12.78
C THR A 171 12.15 11.34 -11.86
N THR A 172 12.86 12.36 -11.37
CA THR A 172 13.89 12.17 -10.35
C THR A 172 13.23 11.79 -9.03
N VAL A 173 13.67 10.67 -8.47
CA VAL A 173 13.27 10.14 -7.17
C VAL A 173 14.47 10.13 -6.22
N ARG A 174 14.21 10.04 -4.93
CA ARG A 174 15.21 9.75 -3.89
C ARG A 174 14.93 8.39 -3.28
N TYR A 175 15.94 7.55 -3.15
CA TYR A 175 15.86 6.29 -2.40
C TYR A 175 17.12 6.09 -1.54
N TYR A 176 17.17 5.02 -0.74
CA TYR A 176 18.21 4.83 0.27
C TYR A 176 18.92 3.48 0.13
N GLU A 177 20.22 3.48 0.34
CA GLU A 177 21.08 2.28 0.26
C GLU A 177 21.99 2.18 1.49
N LYS A 178 22.58 0.99 1.69
CA LYS A 178 23.62 0.81 2.69
C LYS A 178 24.87 1.55 2.20
N GLY A 179 25.52 2.32 3.07
CA GLY A 179 26.78 2.97 2.73
C GLY A 179 27.91 1.95 2.57
N ASP A 180 28.86 2.22 1.67
CA ASP A 180 30.10 1.44 1.58
C ASP A 180 31.00 1.77 2.78
N ASP A 181 31.47 0.75 3.51
CA ASP A 181 32.26 0.85 4.74
C ASP A 181 33.69 1.47 4.55
N GLY A 182 33.93 2.26 3.49
CA GLY A 182 35.26 2.75 3.10
C GLY A 182 35.39 4.24 2.76
N GLY A 183 34.30 5.02 2.77
CA GLY A 183 34.35 6.48 2.59
C GLY A 183 33.98 7.20 3.90
N GLN A 184 34.80 8.15 4.34
CA GLN A 184 34.62 8.90 5.60
C GLN A 184 33.26 9.60 5.78
N ASP A 185 32.44 9.70 4.73
CA ASP A 185 31.18 10.44 4.73
C ASP A 185 29.91 9.59 4.82
N CYS A 186 29.97 8.24 4.71
CA CYS A 186 28.78 7.38 4.73
C CYS A 186 28.72 6.53 6.00
N VAL A 187 28.18 7.08 7.10
CA VAL A 187 27.95 6.30 8.33
C VAL A 187 26.73 5.38 8.10
N ASN A 188 26.97 4.14 7.66
CA ASN A 188 26.03 3.01 7.50
C ASN A 188 24.90 3.14 6.45
N GLN A 189 24.51 4.34 6.00
CA GLN A 189 23.44 4.56 5.01
C GLN A 189 23.71 5.80 4.16
N CYS A 190 23.21 5.83 2.93
CA CYS A 190 23.27 6.98 2.03
C CYS A 190 21.98 7.10 1.20
N TYR A 191 21.71 8.27 0.62
CA TYR A 191 20.64 8.45 -0.36
C TYR A 191 21.17 8.54 -1.79
N VAL A 192 20.36 8.08 -2.74
CA VAL A 192 20.62 8.16 -4.16
C VAL A 192 19.46 8.89 -4.81
N ASP A 193 19.80 9.90 -5.63
CA ASP A 193 18.84 10.56 -6.50
C ASP A 193 19.02 10.00 -7.93
N GLU A 194 17.93 9.50 -8.52
CA GLU A 194 17.95 8.87 -9.84
C GLU A 194 16.62 9.08 -10.59
N THR A 195 16.63 9.06 -11.91
CA THR A 195 15.40 8.98 -12.71
C THR A 195 14.82 7.56 -12.67
N MET A 196 13.61 7.42 -12.13
CA MET A 196 12.85 6.15 -12.13
C MET A 196 11.49 6.32 -12.80
N ALA A 197 10.88 5.21 -13.20
CA ALA A 197 9.57 5.14 -13.83
C ALA A 197 8.47 4.76 -12.84
N LEU A 198 7.31 5.43 -12.96
CA LEU A 198 6.10 5.06 -12.25
C LEU A 198 5.52 3.79 -12.87
N VAL A 199 5.26 2.77 -12.06
CA VAL A 199 4.70 1.48 -12.51
C VAL A 199 3.35 1.17 -11.89
N GLY A 200 3.02 1.73 -10.73
CA GLY A 200 1.71 1.55 -10.10
C GLY A 200 1.31 2.77 -9.28
N LEU A 201 0.01 3.03 -9.17
CA LEU A 201 -0.50 4.19 -8.45
C LEU A 201 -1.85 3.91 -7.80
N HIS A 202 -1.96 4.16 -6.50
CA HIS A 202 -3.22 4.34 -5.80
C HIS A 202 -3.51 5.81 -5.60
N ILE A 203 -4.74 6.20 -5.90
CA ILE A 203 -5.33 7.47 -5.48
C ILE A 203 -6.49 7.12 -4.55
N ILE A 204 -6.34 7.52 -3.29
CA ILE A 204 -7.26 7.16 -2.20
C ILE A 204 -7.88 8.46 -1.69
N GLN A 205 -9.19 8.64 -1.82
CA GLN A 205 -9.82 9.95 -1.61
C GLN A 205 -11.06 9.90 -0.72
N LYS A 206 -11.15 10.82 0.26
CA LYS A 206 -12.39 11.08 0.99
C LYS A 206 -13.25 12.04 0.19
N THR A 207 -14.52 11.70 0.01
CA THR A 207 -15.53 12.60 -0.57
C THR A 207 -16.63 12.87 0.46
N PRO A 208 -17.50 13.88 0.24
CA PRO A 208 -18.63 14.12 1.14
C PRO A 208 -19.54 12.90 1.36
N SER A 209 -19.67 12.02 0.36
CA SER A 209 -20.52 10.83 0.40
C SER A 209 -19.79 9.53 0.76
N ALA A 210 -18.46 9.51 0.70
CA ALA A 210 -17.63 8.33 0.98
C ALA A 210 -16.67 8.60 2.16
N PRO A 211 -17.15 8.48 3.42
CA PRO A 211 -16.30 8.62 4.60
C PRO A 211 -15.25 7.49 4.74
N TYR A 212 -15.42 6.38 4.01
CA TYR A 212 -14.60 5.17 4.07
C TYR A 212 -13.40 5.13 3.09
N PHE A 213 -13.04 6.27 2.50
CA PHE A 213 -12.14 6.38 1.33
C PHE A 213 -12.68 5.68 0.07
N ILE A 214 -12.50 6.31 -1.07
CA ILE A 214 -12.60 5.68 -2.39
C ILE A 214 -11.19 5.30 -2.81
N PHE A 215 -10.99 4.05 -3.24
CA PHE A 215 -9.68 3.56 -3.67
C PHE A 215 -9.69 3.35 -5.17
N ALA A 216 -8.96 4.17 -5.93
CA ALA A 216 -8.73 3.96 -7.36
C ALA A 216 -7.30 3.47 -7.57
N THR A 217 -7.14 2.41 -8.37
CA THR A 217 -5.81 1.84 -8.65
C THR A 217 -5.49 1.84 -10.14
N PHE A 218 -4.28 2.27 -10.47
CA PHE A 218 -3.78 2.40 -11.83
C PHE A 218 -2.48 1.64 -12.00
N GLU A 219 -2.25 1.13 -13.20
CA GLU A 219 -1.05 0.40 -13.56
C GLU A 219 -0.52 0.79 -14.91
N GLN A 220 0.80 0.66 -15.05
CA GLN A 220 1.48 0.80 -16.32
C GLN A 220 1.28 -0.48 -17.17
N ALA A 221 1.02 -0.30 -18.47
CA ALA A 221 0.59 -1.36 -19.38
C ALA A 221 1.60 -2.49 -19.58
N ASP A 222 2.88 -2.22 -19.41
CA ASP A 222 4.02 -3.12 -19.62
C ASP A 222 4.47 -3.82 -18.33
N ASN A 223 3.70 -3.73 -17.24
CA ASN A 223 4.05 -4.38 -15.98
C ASN A 223 3.99 -5.90 -16.05
N ILE A 224 2.89 -6.45 -16.58
CA ILE A 224 2.69 -7.90 -16.67
C ILE A 224 3.05 -8.35 -18.08
N THR A 225 4.10 -9.16 -18.16
CA THR A 225 4.68 -9.66 -19.40
C THR A 225 4.77 -11.18 -19.38
N ASP A 226 4.90 -11.77 -20.57
CA ASP A 226 5.31 -13.15 -20.72
C ASP A 226 6.83 -13.31 -20.56
N ARG A 227 7.31 -14.55 -20.63
CA ARG A 227 8.73 -14.90 -20.45
C ARG A 227 9.68 -14.13 -21.37
N ASP A 228 9.20 -13.72 -22.54
CA ASP A 228 9.97 -13.02 -23.57
C ASP A 228 9.87 -11.50 -23.46
N GLY A 229 9.05 -11.00 -22.54
CA GLY A 229 8.86 -9.59 -22.25
C GLY A 229 7.72 -8.95 -23.04
N LYS A 230 6.83 -9.74 -23.66
CA LYS A 230 5.67 -9.21 -24.37
C LYS A 230 4.53 -8.95 -23.36
N PRO A 231 3.86 -7.79 -23.41
CA PRO A 231 2.71 -7.51 -22.54
C PRO A 231 1.62 -8.58 -22.68
N VAL A 232 1.08 -9.04 -21.55
CA VAL A 232 -0.06 -9.99 -21.52
C VAL A 232 -1.41 -9.27 -21.44
N GLU A 233 -1.40 -7.94 -21.38
CA GLU A 233 -2.57 -7.08 -21.44
C GLU A 233 -2.29 -5.91 -22.37
N ASP A 234 -3.33 -5.38 -23.02
CA ASP A 234 -3.21 -4.13 -23.77
C ASP A 234 -3.27 -2.89 -22.85
N GLU A 235 -3.08 -1.73 -23.47
CA GLU A 235 -3.07 -0.43 -22.81
C GLU A 235 -4.38 -0.08 -22.09
N VAL A 236 -5.52 -0.66 -22.48
CA VAL A 236 -6.81 -0.38 -21.84
C VAL A 236 -7.27 -1.47 -20.87
N GLY A 237 -6.58 -2.61 -20.84
CA GLY A 237 -6.78 -3.68 -19.86
C GLY A 237 -7.35 -4.98 -20.40
N ASN A 238 -7.47 -5.15 -21.72
CA ASN A 238 -7.86 -6.44 -22.29
C ASN A 238 -6.74 -7.45 -22.13
N TYR A 239 -7.08 -8.67 -21.71
CA TYR A 239 -6.13 -9.77 -21.62
C TYR A 239 -5.76 -10.27 -23.02
N LEU A 240 -4.46 -10.34 -23.30
CA LEU A 240 -3.87 -10.77 -24.57
C LEU A 240 -3.19 -12.15 -24.47
N GLY A 241 -3.02 -12.67 -23.25
CA GLY A 241 -2.35 -13.95 -23.02
C GLY A 241 -3.19 -15.18 -23.40
N PRO A 242 -2.57 -16.36 -23.39
CA PRO A 242 -3.26 -17.61 -23.73
C PRO A 242 -4.39 -17.94 -22.74
N PRO A 243 -5.54 -18.45 -23.22
CA PRO A 243 -6.61 -18.92 -22.35
C PRO A 243 -6.13 -19.97 -21.36
N GLY A 244 -6.64 -19.92 -20.12
CA GLY A 244 -6.35 -20.94 -19.10
C GLY A 244 -4.95 -20.88 -18.47
N GLN A 245 -4.11 -19.90 -18.82
CA GLN A 245 -2.81 -19.71 -18.15
C GLN A 245 -3.02 -19.51 -16.63
N PRO A 246 -2.22 -20.19 -15.77
CA PRO A 246 -2.27 -19.95 -14.33
C PRO A 246 -1.92 -18.49 -14.04
N THR A 247 -2.51 -17.90 -13.00
CA THR A 247 -2.25 -16.50 -12.63
C THR A 247 -0.84 -16.32 -12.07
N LEU A 248 -0.37 -17.31 -11.31
CA LEU A 248 0.94 -17.32 -10.65
C LEU A 248 1.70 -18.62 -10.98
N THR A 249 3.03 -18.53 -11.08
CA THR A 249 3.94 -19.68 -11.15
C THR A 249 4.96 -19.61 -9.99
N PRO A 250 5.00 -20.60 -9.09
CA PRO A 250 4.08 -21.72 -8.99
C PRO A 250 2.66 -21.25 -8.65
N THR A 251 1.67 -22.08 -8.97
CA THR A 251 0.29 -21.80 -8.55
C THR A 251 0.18 -21.84 -7.03
N ILE A 252 -0.46 -20.83 -6.46
CA ILE A 252 -0.72 -20.74 -5.03
C ILE A 252 -2.17 -21.10 -4.75
N THR A 253 -2.37 -22.18 -3.98
CA THR A 253 -3.68 -22.63 -3.53
C THR A 253 -3.80 -22.37 -2.03
N SER A 254 -4.76 -21.54 -1.63
CA SER A 254 -5.01 -21.24 -0.22
C SER A 254 -6.18 -22.06 0.33
N ASN A 255 -5.96 -22.63 1.50
CA ASN A 255 -7.01 -23.16 2.36
C ASN A 255 -7.37 -22.08 3.37
N ASN A 256 -8.45 -21.34 3.11
CA ASN A 256 -8.88 -20.24 3.99
C ASN A 256 -9.10 -20.70 5.43
N ALA A 257 -8.89 -19.77 6.38
CA ALA A 257 -9.22 -20.01 7.78
C ALA A 257 -10.71 -20.35 7.95
N LYS A 258 -11.03 -21.27 8.86
CA LYS A 258 -12.38 -21.78 9.09
C LYS A 258 -12.68 -21.90 10.58
N VAL A 259 -13.98 -21.85 10.90
CA VAL A 259 -14.48 -22.15 12.24
C VAL A 259 -15.55 -23.23 12.13
N THR A 260 -15.35 -24.35 12.81
CA THR A 260 -16.36 -25.41 12.94
C THR A 260 -16.96 -25.39 14.34
N VAL A 261 -18.24 -25.73 14.45
CA VAL A 261 -18.94 -25.87 15.73
C VAL A 261 -19.10 -27.35 16.01
N THR A 262 -18.54 -27.83 17.12
CA THR A 262 -18.68 -29.23 17.52
C THR A 262 -20.10 -29.51 18.03
N ALA A 263 -20.48 -30.79 18.14
CA ALA A 263 -21.77 -31.18 18.70
C ALA A 263 -22.01 -30.63 20.13
N GLY A 264 -20.95 -30.38 20.90
CA GLY A 264 -21.00 -29.75 22.22
C GLY A 264 -21.00 -28.21 22.20
N GLY A 265 -21.11 -27.57 21.04
CA GLY A 265 -21.16 -26.11 20.88
C GLY A 265 -19.80 -25.40 20.94
N ALA A 266 -18.69 -26.13 21.03
CA ALA A 266 -17.36 -25.53 21.03
C ALA A 266 -16.95 -25.08 19.62
N ARG A 267 -16.32 -23.90 19.51
CA ARG A 267 -15.80 -23.36 18.24
C ARG A 267 -14.34 -23.76 18.06
N VAL A 268 -14.05 -24.57 17.04
CA VAL A 268 -12.69 -24.96 16.66
C VAL A 268 -12.25 -24.09 15.49
N PHE A 269 -11.16 -23.36 15.68
CA PHE A 269 -10.55 -22.54 14.64
C PHE A 269 -9.47 -23.32 13.92
N THR A 270 -9.51 -23.29 12.60
CA THR A 270 -8.46 -23.78 11.72
C THR A 270 -7.88 -22.58 10.99
N PRO A 271 -6.58 -22.29 11.15
CA PRO A 271 -5.95 -21.15 10.48
C PRO A 271 -5.87 -21.36 8.97
N GLN A 272 -5.60 -20.28 8.24
CA GLN A 272 -5.28 -20.36 6.82
C GLN A 272 -3.99 -21.16 6.64
N THR A 273 -3.96 -22.00 5.61
CA THR A 273 -2.74 -22.66 5.14
C THR A 273 -2.63 -22.55 3.63
N PHE A 274 -1.47 -22.90 3.09
CA PHE A 274 -1.24 -23.02 1.65
C PHE A 274 -0.83 -24.45 1.33
N ASP A 275 -1.32 -24.96 0.21
CA ASP A 275 -0.83 -26.25 -0.30
C ASP A 275 0.67 -26.12 -0.64
N PRO A 276 1.44 -27.22 -0.56
CA PRO A 276 2.83 -27.20 -0.99
C PRO A 276 2.94 -26.63 -2.41
N PRO A 277 3.83 -25.66 -2.64
CA PRO A 277 3.93 -25.05 -3.96
C PRO A 277 4.41 -26.05 -4.99
N GLY A 278 4.03 -25.79 -6.24
CA GLY A 278 4.74 -26.36 -7.38
C GLY A 278 6.19 -25.86 -7.45
N GLN A 279 6.84 -26.16 -8.57
CA GLN A 279 8.22 -25.75 -8.80
C GLN A 279 8.33 -24.22 -8.98
N PHE A 280 9.27 -23.61 -8.26
CA PHE A 280 9.68 -22.23 -8.51
C PHE A 280 10.53 -22.13 -9.77
N GLU A 281 10.42 -21.02 -10.49
CA GLU A 281 11.10 -20.81 -11.77
C GLU A 281 11.88 -19.50 -11.80
N LYS A 282 12.89 -19.43 -12.68
CA LYS A 282 13.58 -18.16 -12.96
C LYS A 282 12.65 -17.25 -13.77
N PRO A 283 12.40 -16.01 -13.32
CA PRO A 283 11.31 -15.17 -13.81
C PRO A 283 11.44 -14.62 -15.24
N GLY A 284 12.46 -15.00 -16.03
CA GLY A 284 12.62 -14.47 -17.40
C GLY A 284 12.56 -12.94 -17.41
N LYS A 285 11.68 -12.36 -18.23
CA LYS A 285 11.38 -10.92 -18.28
C LYS A 285 10.03 -10.56 -17.64
N GLN A 286 9.53 -11.43 -16.75
CA GLN A 286 8.21 -11.33 -16.14
C GLN A 286 8.26 -10.60 -14.80
N LEU A 287 7.14 -10.01 -14.41
CA LEU A 287 6.94 -9.55 -13.04
C LEU A 287 6.96 -10.74 -12.09
N TYR A 288 7.66 -10.59 -10.97
CA TYR A 288 7.72 -11.59 -9.92
C TYR A 288 7.90 -10.95 -8.55
N TYR A 289 7.63 -11.72 -7.50
CA TYR A 289 7.83 -11.28 -6.13
C TYR A 289 8.49 -12.36 -5.27
N LEU A 290 9.16 -11.88 -4.22
CA LEU A 290 9.79 -12.68 -3.19
C LEU A 290 9.05 -12.43 -1.88
N ASN A 291 8.33 -13.44 -1.40
CA ASN A 291 7.68 -13.35 -0.09
C ASN A 291 8.74 -13.22 1.01
N THR A 292 8.47 -12.36 1.98
CA THR A 292 9.26 -12.25 3.20
C THR A 292 9.18 -13.57 3.95
N LYS A 293 10.33 -14.03 4.46
CA LYS A 293 10.42 -15.27 5.23
C LYS A 293 9.45 -15.24 6.43
N ASP A 294 8.88 -16.41 6.72
CA ASP A 294 7.97 -16.64 7.84
C ASP A 294 6.70 -15.74 7.80
N THR A 295 6.20 -15.41 6.60
CA THR A 295 4.91 -14.70 6.41
C THR A 295 3.70 -15.63 6.35
N GLY A 296 3.91 -16.94 6.55
CA GLY A 296 2.90 -17.97 6.26
C GLY A 296 2.59 -18.11 4.77
N LEU A 297 3.15 -17.26 3.91
CA LEU A 297 3.12 -17.38 2.46
C LEU A 297 4.22 -18.32 1.98
N VAL A 298 4.02 -18.84 0.77
CA VAL A 298 4.97 -19.74 0.13
C VAL A 298 6.28 -19.02 -0.20
N VAL A 299 7.42 -19.57 0.23
CA VAL A 299 8.78 -19.05 -0.04
C VAL A 299 9.66 -20.14 -0.66
N ASP A 300 10.68 -19.75 -1.42
CA ASP A 300 11.73 -20.67 -1.86
C ASP A 300 12.74 -20.88 -0.72
N GLU A 301 12.64 -22.01 -0.02
CA GLU A 301 13.49 -22.35 1.12
C GLU A 301 14.81 -23.03 0.73
N GLN A 302 15.01 -23.37 -0.55
CA GLN A 302 15.97 -24.41 -0.94
C GLN A 302 17.19 -23.93 -1.74
N GLN A 303 17.34 -22.64 -2.07
CA GLN A 303 18.41 -22.20 -2.97
C GLN A 303 19.17 -20.93 -2.53
N SER A 304 20.45 -20.87 -2.90
CA SER A 304 21.35 -19.73 -2.66
C SER A 304 21.06 -18.49 -3.52
N ASP A 305 20.18 -18.65 -4.53
CA ASP A 305 19.69 -17.62 -5.45
C ASP A 305 18.16 -17.76 -5.47
N PRO A 306 17.40 -16.98 -4.66
CA PRO A 306 15.99 -17.25 -4.43
C PRO A 306 15.18 -17.07 -5.72
N LEU A 307 14.48 -18.13 -6.11
CA LEU A 307 13.51 -18.09 -7.19
C LEU A 307 12.23 -17.42 -6.71
N GLY A 308 11.60 -16.64 -7.59
CA GLY A 308 10.41 -15.87 -7.26
C GLY A 308 9.10 -16.52 -7.68
N ILE A 309 8.00 -15.97 -7.19
CA ILE A 309 6.67 -16.28 -7.69
C ILE A 309 6.39 -15.32 -8.86
N VAL A 310 6.26 -15.89 -10.04
CA VAL A 310 6.00 -15.17 -11.29
C VAL A 310 4.52 -14.82 -11.39
N VAL A 311 4.22 -13.60 -11.81
CA VAL A 311 2.86 -13.15 -12.12
C VAL A 311 2.65 -13.23 -13.63
N ASN A 312 1.87 -14.22 -14.06
CA ASN A 312 1.58 -14.45 -15.47
C ASN A 312 0.38 -13.64 -15.97
N ARG A 313 -0.59 -13.36 -15.08
CA ARG A 313 -1.78 -12.54 -15.31
C ARG A 313 -2.47 -12.21 -14.00
N ARG A 314 -3.34 -11.20 -14.00
CA ARG A 314 -4.15 -10.83 -12.82
C ARG A 314 -5.05 -11.97 -12.36
N MET A 315 -5.29 -12.08 -11.05
CA MET A 315 -6.28 -13.00 -10.49
C MET A 315 -7.72 -12.66 -10.89
N ASN A 316 -8.04 -11.38 -10.92
CA ASN A 316 -9.34 -10.88 -11.36
C ASN A 316 -9.12 -9.98 -12.60
N PRO A 317 -9.77 -10.27 -13.74
CA PRO A 317 -9.73 -9.40 -14.91
C PRO A 317 -10.26 -7.99 -14.62
N ILE A 318 -9.79 -7.01 -15.37
CA ILE A 318 -10.33 -5.65 -15.32
C ILE A 318 -11.79 -5.68 -15.83
N PRO A 319 -12.77 -5.14 -15.08
CA PRO A 319 -14.18 -5.17 -15.50
C PRO A 319 -14.41 -4.45 -16.84
N PRO A 320 -15.36 -4.91 -17.69
CA PRO A 320 -15.63 -4.28 -18.99
C PRO A 320 -15.95 -2.78 -18.91
N GLU A 321 -16.65 -2.34 -17.87
CA GLU A 321 -16.96 -0.93 -17.62
C GLU A 321 -15.70 -0.10 -17.35
N ILE A 322 -14.69 -0.69 -16.71
CA ILE A 322 -13.40 -0.04 -16.47
C ILE A 322 -12.58 0.00 -17.76
N ILE A 323 -12.57 -1.07 -18.56
CA ILE A 323 -11.93 -1.08 -19.89
C ILE A 323 -12.56 -0.01 -20.80
N HIS A 324 -13.88 0.15 -20.77
CA HIS A 324 -14.57 1.21 -21.50
C HIS A 324 -14.14 2.60 -21.01
N ALA A 325 -14.03 2.80 -19.69
CA ALA A 325 -13.55 4.05 -19.11
C ALA A 325 -12.09 4.36 -19.54
N ASN A 326 -11.21 3.37 -19.52
CA ASN A 326 -9.83 3.48 -19.99
C ASN A 326 -9.76 3.87 -21.47
N THR A 327 -10.54 3.17 -22.31
CA THR A 327 -10.64 3.44 -23.75
C THR A 327 -11.01 4.89 -24.00
N ARG A 328 -12.05 5.39 -23.32
CA ARG A 328 -12.47 6.79 -23.44
C ARG A 328 -11.40 7.75 -22.93
N ALA A 329 -10.79 7.48 -21.78
CA ALA A 329 -9.75 8.34 -21.22
C ALA A 329 -8.54 8.45 -22.17
N HIS A 330 -8.12 7.34 -22.78
CA HIS A 330 -7.01 7.32 -23.73
C HIS A 330 -7.32 8.06 -25.03
N GLN A 331 -8.57 7.96 -25.53
CA GLN A 331 -9.04 8.75 -26.67
C GLN A 331 -9.01 10.26 -26.37
N GLU A 332 -9.46 10.67 -25.18
CA GLU A 332 -9.43 12.07 -24.75
C GLU A 332 -7.98 12.58 -24.58
N ILE A 333 -7.08 11.77 -24.02
CA ILE A 333 -5.65 12.07 -23.95
C ILE A 333 -5.10 12.29 -25.38
N ALA A 334 -5.32 11.34 -26.29
CA ALA A 334 -4.83 11.45 -27.66
C ALA A 334 -5.37 12.69 -28.38
N SER A 335 -6.66 12.99 -28.21
CA SER A 335 -7.32 14.19 -28.74
C SER A 335 -6.68 15.47 -28.19
N TYR A 336 -6.47 15.55 -26.87
CA TYR A 336 -5.80 16.68 -26.23
C TYR A 336 -4.37 16.86 -26.75
N MET A 337 -3.59 15.78 -26.83
CA MET A 337 -2.20 15.85 -27.30
C MET A 337 -2.14 16.32 -28.75
N SER A 338 -3.02 15.79 -29.62
CA SER A 338 -3.06 16.18 -31.02
C SER A 338 -3.41 17.65 -31.19
N LYS A 339 -4.45 18.10 -30.50
CA LYS A 339 -4.94 19.49 -30.58
C LYS A 339 -3.97 20.52 -30.01
N ASN A 340 -3.30 20.21 -28.89
CA ASN A 340 -2.53 21.22 -28.15
C ASN A 340 -1.00 21.09 -28.33
N LEU A 341 -0.51 19.90 -28.69
CA LEU A 341 0.92 19.59 -28.71
C LEU A 341 1.41 18.99 -30.03
N GLY A 342 0.53 18.81 -31.04
CA GLY A 342 0.90 18.32 -32.37
C GLY A 342 1.41 16.88 -32.38
N THR A 343 1.15 16.11 -31.34
CA THR A 343 1.57 14.71 -31.18
C THR A 343 0.41 13.88 -30.65
N SER A 344 0.36 12.57 -30.92
CA SER A 344 -0.55 11.65 -30.22
C SER A 344 0.14 10.95 -29.04
N ARG A 345 1.45 11.13 -28.86
CA ARG A 345 2.25 10.43 -27.87
C ARG A 345 2.13 11.09 -26.51
N SER A 346 1.72 10.31 -25.52
CA SER A 346 1.76 10.68 -24.10
C SER A 346 2.07 9.42 -23.29
N PRO A 347 2.97 9.48 -22.30
CA PRO A 347 3.18 8.34 -21.40
C PRO A 347 1.87 7.94 -20.69
N TRP A 348 0.96 8.89 -20.48
CA TRP A 348 -0.34 8.64 -19.83
C TRP A 348 -1.28 7.73 -20.64
N ALA A 349 -1.03 7.54 -21.94
CA ALA A 349 -1.76 6.56 -22.75
C ALA A 349 -1.35 5.10 -22.45
N TYR A 350 -0.37 4.89 -21.56
CA TYR A 350 0.09 3.57 -21.13
C TYR A 350 -0.19 3.30 -19.65
N TYR A 351 -1.03 4.13 -19.02
CA TYR A 351 -1.54 3.90 -17.67
C TYR A 351 -3.04 3.63 -17.74
N LYS A 352 -3.48 2.56 -17.09
CA LYS A 352 -4.88 2.12 -17.08
C LYS A 352 -5.42 2.02 -15.67
N LEU A 353 -6.68 2.43 -15.49
CA LEU A 353 -7.44 2.14 -14.29
C LEU A 353 -7.68 0.64 -14.24
N VAL A 354 -7.32 0.00 -13.13
CA VAL A 354 -7.57 -1.42 -12.89
C VAL A 354 -8.95 -1.60 -12.29
N ASN A 355 -9.28 -0.82 -11.25
CA ASN A 355 -10.62 -0.76 -10.68
C ASN A 355 -10.80 0.42 -9.70
N VAL A 356 -12.03 0.62 -9.21
CA VAL A 356 -12.39 1.56 -8.14
C VAL A 356 -13.28 0.91 -7.09
N GLN A 357 -12.81 0.91 -5.84
CA GLN A 357 -13.57 0.54 -4.65
C GLN A 357 -14.23 1.80 -4.09
N PHE A 358 -15.42 2.12 -4.61
CA PHE A 358 -16.16 3.34 -4.26
C PHE A 358 -17.26 3.14 -3.22
N LYS A 359 -17.59 1.88 -2.88
CA LYS A 359 -18.53 1.53 -1.81
C LYS A 359 -18.13 0.20 -1.17
N PRO A 360 -18.48 -0.02 0.11
CA PRO A 360 -18.38 -1.34 0.72
C PRO A 360 -19.30 -2.34 0.00
N ILE A 361 -18.80 -3.56 -0.20
CA ILE A 361 -19.54 -4.70 -0.76
C ILE A 361 -19.75 -5.69 0.39
N GLY A 362 -21.02 -5.99 0.66
CA GLY A 362 -21.45 -6.89 1.74
C GLY A 362 -21.47 -8.37 1.35
N ASP A 363 -22.13 -9.17 2.21
CA ASP A 363 -22.59 -10.53 1.92
C ASP A 363 -21.54 -11.63 1.68
N LYS A 364 -20.24 -11.32 1.82
CA LYS A 364 -19.22 -12.36 1.85
C LYS A 364 -19.44 -13.32 3.02
N THR A 365 -19.54 -14.61 2.71
CA THR A 365 -19.54 -15.66 3.73
C THR A 365 -18.15 -15.79 4.36
N PRO A 366 -17.99 -15.69 5.70
CA PRO A 366 -16.70 -15.85 6.37
C PRO A 366 -16.05 -17.21 6.08
N GLY A 367 -14.76 -17.22 5.75
CA GLY A 367 -13.97 -18.41 5.41
C GLY A 367 -14.16 -18.92 3.99
N VAL A 368 -15.07 -18.33 3.20
CA VAL A 368 -15.32 -18.69 1.80
C VAL A 368 -14.77 -17.61 0.88
N THR A 369 -14.04 -17.98 -0.17
CA THR A 369 -13.55 -17.03 -1.18
C THR A 369 -14.74 -16.33 -1.82
N TYR A 370 -14.66 -15.00 -1.97
CA TYR A 370 -15.70 -14.23 -2.63
C TYR A 370 -15.66 -14.48 -4.14
N ASP A 371 -16.79 -14.82 -4.73
CA ASP A 371 -16.95 -15.15 -6.14
C ASP A 371 -18.17 -14.45 -6.78
N GLY A 372 -18.65 -13.38 -6.14
CA GLY A 372 -19.75 -12.56 -6.64
C GLY A 372 -19.41 -11.83 -7.96
N PRO A 373 -20.43 -11.26 -8.64
CA PRO A 373 -20.26 -10.60 -9.94
C PRO A 373 -19.28 -9.41 -9.91
N ASP A 374 -19.08 -8.80 -8.75
CA ASP A 374 -18.17 -7.70 -8.46
C ASP A 374 -16.87 -8.18 -7.78
N THR A 375 -16.47 -9.45 -7.93
CA THR A 375 -15.24 -10.02 -7.35
C THR A 375 -13.99 -9.17 -7.61
N ALA A 376 -13.83 -8.63 -8.82
CA ALA A 376 -12.71 -7.76 -9.17
C ALA A 376 -12.72 -6.46 -8.35
N THR A 377 -13.89 -5.97 -7.97
CA THR A 377 -14.08 -4.77 -7.13
C THR A 377 -13.99 -5.13 -5.65
N TYR A 378 -14.50 -6.29 -5.23
CA TYR A 378 -14.39 -6.76 -3.86
C TYR A 378 -12.93 -6.93 -3.44
N TYR A 379 -12.11 -7.57 -4.28
CA TYR A 379 -10.72 -7.84 -3.97
C TYR A 379 -9.76 -6.74 -4.39
N GLN A 380 -10.06 -5.97 -5.44
CA GLN A 380 -9.23 -4.88 -6.00
C GLN A 380 -7.73 -5.00 -5.70
N SER A 381 -6.97 -5.54 -6.65
CA SER A 381 -5.53 -5.78 -6.48
C SER A 381 -4.72 -5.17 -7.62
N ASN A 382 -3.68 -4.42 -7.28
CA ASN A 382 -2.68 -3.94 -8.21
C ASN A 382 -1.52 -4.96 -8.33
N SER A 383 -1.09 -5.31 -9.53
CA SER A 383 0.00 -6.25 -9.77
C SER A 383 1.38 -5.80 -9.25
N THR A 384 1.51 -4.52 -8.88
CA THR A 384 2.74 -3.90 -8.35
C THR A 384 2.60 -3.29 -6.95
N ILE A 385 1.40 -3.30 -6.34
CA ILE A 385 1.14 -2.74 -4.99
C ILE A 385 0.32 -3.71 -4.10
N GLU A 386 -0.38 -4.68 -4.69
CA GLU A 386 -0.99 -5.84 -4.03
C GLU A 386 -0.63 -7.14 -4.77
N THR A 387 0.65 -7.43 -4.90
CA THR A 387 1.20 -8.56 -5.67
C THR A 387 1.11 -9.92 -4.96
N ASP A 388 1.43 -10.03 -3.66
CA ASP A 388 1.30 -11.32 -2.96
C ASP A 388 -0.15 -11.84 -2.87
N TYR A 389 -0.31 -13.15 -2.68
CA TYR A 389 -1.61 -13.81 -2.68
C TYR A 389 -2.58 -13.25 -1.64
N ASN A 390 -2.10 -12.99 -0.41
CA ASN A 390 -2.97 -12.55 0.67
C ASN A 390 -3.46 -11.13 0.44
N LEU A 391 -2.68 -10.26 -0.19
CA LEU A 391 -3.16 -8.94 -0.62
C LEU A 391 -4.11 -9.04 -1.81
N GLN A 392 -3.83 -9.88 -2.82
CA GLN A 392 -4.73 -10.11 -3.95
C GLN A 392 -6.09 -10.71 -3.55
N ARG A 393 -6.14 -11.45 -2.44
CA ARG A 393 -7.33 -12.14 -1.92
C ARG A 393 -7.74 -11.66 -0.53
N PHE A 394 -7.31 -10.46 -0.14
CA PHE A 394 -7.54 -9.97 1.21
C PHE A 394 -9.03 -9.92 1.54
N SER A 395 -9.41 -10.47 2.69
CA SER A 395 -10.64 -10.16 3.42
C SER A 395 -10.41 -10.37 4.92
N GLY A 396 -11.19 -9.68 5.74
CA GLY A 396 -11.12 -9.79 7.19
C GLY A 396 -9.94 -9.02 7.78
N VAL A 397 -9.03 -9.73 8.44
CA VAL A 397 -7.88 -9.17 9.15
C VAL A 397 -6.63 -10.01 8.90
N PHE A 398 -5.45 -9.39 8.96
CA PHE A 398 -4.20 -10.12 9.09
C PHE A 398 -3.99 -10.62 10.53
N HIS A 399 -3.37 -11.80 10.66
CA HIS A 399 -2.85 -12.30 11.92
C HIS A 399 -1.49 -11.68 12.22
N GLY A 400 -1.47 -10.64 13.05
CA GLY A 400 -0.24 -9.96 13.46
C GLY A 400 0.34 -10.61 14.71
N ALA A 401 1.43 -11.37 14.58
CA ALA A 401 2.19 -11.89 15.71
C ALA A 401 3.66 -11.43 15.63
N LEU A 402 4.22 -11.08 16.79
CA LEU A 402 5.62 -10.61 16.91
C LEU A 402 6.64 -11.75 17.05
N THR A 403 6.20 -12.95 17.43
CA THR A 403 7.11 -14.07 17.63
C THR A 403 7.34 -14.79 16.30
N SER A 404 8.61 -15.02 15.95
CA SER A 404 8.99 -15.81 14.77
C SER A 404 8.47 -17.25 14.81
N ALA A 405 8.07 -17.75 15.98
CA ALA A 405 7.55 -19.08 16.21
C ALA A 405 6.03 -19.24 15.96
N ASP A 406 5.29 -18.15 15.70
CA ASP A 406 3.87 -18.28 15.34
C ASP A 406 3.76 -18.84 13.91
N PRO A 407 3.21 -20.04 13.71
CA PRO A 407 3.18 -20.69 12.40
C PRO A 407 2.17 -20.06 11.43
N ILE A 408 1.32 -19.14 11.88
CA ILE A 408 0.22 -18.56 11.10
C ILE A 408 0.31 -17.03 11.01
N LYS A 409 1.41 -16.43 11.44
CA LYS A 409 1.66 -14.99 11.30
C LYS A 409 1.57 -14.54 9.84
N PHE A 410 1.03 -13.34 9.65
CA PHE A 410 0.79 -12.69 8.35
C PHE A 410 -0.19 -13.42 7.40
N THR A 411 -0.88 -14.46 7.89
CA THR A 411 -2.06 -15.02 7.22
C THR A 411 -3.28 -14.10 7.36
N ILE A 412 -4.28 -14.30 6.51
CA ILE A 412 -5.57 -13.60 6.57
C ILE A 412 -6.66 -14.47 7.19
N SER A 413 -7.61 -13.85 7.88
CA SER A 413 -8.73 -14.53 8.50
C SER A 413 -9.98 -13.64 8.53
N ASP A 414 -11.12 -14.24 8.17
CA ASP A 414 -12.44 -13.66 8.40
C ASP A 414 -12.94 -13.88 9.83
N PHE A 415 -12.14 -14.49 10.70
CA PHE A 415 -12.51 -14.81 12.08
C PHE A 415 -11.52 -14.18 13.08
N ALA A 416 -12.04 -13.74 14.23
CA ALA A 416 -11.23 -13.21 15.30
C ALA A 416 -10.37 -14.31 15.93
N VAL A 417 -9.05 -14.13 15.94
CA VAL A 417 -8.09 -15.07 16.55
C VAL A 417 -7.85 -14.69 18.02
N LYS A 418 -7.75 -15.71 18.89
CA LYS A 418 -7.74 -15.61 20.37
C LYS A 418 -6.55 -14.81 20.94
N ASP A 419 -5.43 -14.70 20.23
CA ASP A 419 -4.20 -14.04 20.73
C ASP A 419 -4.23 -12.50 20.75
N ARG A 420 -5.38 -11.90 20.44
CA ARG A 420 -5.61 -10.49 20.81
C ARG A 420 -5.84 -10.42 22.31
N ALA A 421 -4.78 -10.06 23.05
CA ALA A 421 -4.75 -9.89 24.51
C ALA A 421 -6.13 -9.49 25.07
N ASN A 422 -6.77 -10.45 25.75
CA ASN A 422 -8.05 -10.29 26.46
C ASN A 422 -9.33 -10.20 25.61
N LEU A 423 -9.40 -10.80 24.41
CA LEU A 423 -10.72 -11.08 23.82
C LEU A 423 -11.52 -11.99 24.78
N PRO A 424 -12.73 -11.57 25.24
CA PRO A 424 -13.61 -12.47 25.98
C PRO A 424 -13.80 -13.76 25.18
N ASN A 425 -13.74 -14.94 25.81
CA ASN A 425 -13.88 -16.23 25.13
C ASN A 425 -15.11 -16.30 24.20
N LYS A 426 -16.18 -15.55 24.52
CA LYS A 426 -17.39 -15.42 23.69
C LYS A 426 -17.19 -14.76 22.32
N LEU A 427 -16.14 -13.96 22.13
CA LEU A 427 -15.82 -13.27 20.87
C LEU A 427 -14.74 -13.99 20.05
N ALA A 428 -14.04 -14.97 20.64
CA ALA A 428 -13.07 -15.78 19.92
C ALA A 428 -13.75 -16.54 18.78
N HIS A 429 -13.12 -16.55 17.62
CA HIS A 429 -13.57 -17.29 16.43
C HIS A 429 -14.95 -16.83 15.91
N MET A 430 -15.35 -15.60 16.24
CA MET A 430 -16.50 -14.95 15.59
C MET A 430 -16.06 -14.31 14.26
N PRO A 431 -16.96 -14.25 13.26
CA PRO A 431 -16.73 -13.46 12.05
C PRO A 431 -16.32 -12.02 12.38
N VAL A 432 -15.27 -11.54 11.72
CA VAL A 432 -14.82 -10.15 11.84
C VAL A 432 -15.57 -9.26 10.85
N THR A 433 -15.59 -7.98 11.18
CA THR A 433 -16.00 -6.91 10.27
C THR A 433 -14.91 -5.86 10.31
N ASN A 434 -14.37 -5.52 9.16
CA ASN A 434 -13.26 -4.58 9.02
C ASN A 434 -13.75 -3.20 8.54
N VAL A 435 -14.96 -3.06 8.00
CA VAL A 435 -15.52 -1.76 7.62
C VAL A 435 -16.80 -1.49 8.40
N ILE A 436 -16.99 -0.25 8.84
CA ILE A 436 -18.25 0.26 9.41
C ILE A 436 -18.74 1.41 8.54
N TYR A 437 -19.93 1.28 8.00
CA TYR A 437 -20.55 2.31 7.18
C TYR A 437 -22.06 2.23 7.28
N ASP A 438 -22.72 3.39 7.37
CA ASP A 438 -24.18 3.52 7.37
C ASP A 438 -24.89 2.60 8.41
N GLY A 439 -24.35 2.55 9.62
CA GLY A 439 -24.86 1.68 10.69
C GLY A 439 -24.54 0.19 10.52
N GLN A 440 -23.99 -0.21 9.38
CA GLN A 440 -23.64 -1.59 9.05
C GLN A 440 -22.19 -1.91 9.42
N ARG A 441 -21.93 -3.20 9.66
CA ARG A 441 -20.60 -3.75 9.89
C ARG A 441 -20.33 -4.79 8.82
N ILE A 442 -19.29 -4.57 8.02
CA ILE A 442 -19.05 -5.29 6.77
C ILE A 442 -17.68 -5.95 6.83
N ASN A 443 -17.59 -7.16 6.30
CA ASN A 443 -16.31 -7.80 5.99
C ASN A 443 -15.96 -7.55 4.53
N MET A 444 -15.22 -6.48 4.29
CA MET A 444 -14.82 -6.02 2.97
C MET A 444 -13.44 -6.61 2.60
N GLY A 445 -13.20 -6.75 1.30
CA GLY A 445 -11.93 -7.22 0.76
C GLY A 445 -11.07 -6.10 0.18
N GLY A 446 -9.89 -6.46 -0.32
CA GLY A 446 -8.98 -5.56 -1.02
C GLY A 446 -8.53 -4.34 -0.21
N CYS A 447 -8.21 -3.25 -0.90
CA CYS A 447 -7.73 -2.02 -0.29
C CYS A 447 -8.70 -1.50 0.79
N MET A 448 -10.00 -1.41 0.48
CA MET A 448 -11.03 -0.91 1.40
C MET A 448 -11.16 -1.79 2.65
N GLY A 449 -11.09 -3.11 2.52
CA GLY A 449 -11.08 -4.03 3.65
C GLY A 449 -9.85 -3.86 4.53
N CYS A 450 -8.67 -3.83 3.90
CA CYS A 450 -7.38 -3.69 4.57
C CYS A 450 -7.30 -2.37 5.35
N HIS A 451 -7.62 -1.26 4.69
CA HIS A 451 -7.72 0.06 5.32
C HIS A 451 -8.90 0.18 6.30
N GLY A 452 -9.95 -0.61 6.12
CA GLY A 452 -11.02 -0.77 7.10
C GLY A 452 -10.48 -1.19 8.47
N VAL A 453 -9.46 -2.06 8.51
CA VAL A 453 -8.81 -2.40 9.79
C VAL A 453 -8.25 -1.14 10.48
N ALA A 454 -7.67 -0.21 9.74
CA ALA A 454 -7.24 1.08 10.27
C ALA A 454 -8.42 1.95 10.75
N GLN A 455 -9.56 1.94 10.06
CA GLN A 455 -10.81 2.56 10.55
C GLN A 455 -11.21 1.99 11.91
N ARG A 456 -11.29 0.66 12.02
CA ARG A 456 -11.70 -0.03 13.26
C ARG A 456 -10.77 0.25 14.43
N ASN A 457 -9.52 0.57 14.14
CA ASN A 457 -8.54 0.97 15.14
C ASN A 457 -8.48 2.49 15.39
N GLY A 458 -9.40 3.27 14.80
CA GLY A 458 -9.57 4.69 15.06
C GLY A 458 -8.69 5.61 14.22
N ALA A 459 -8.02 5.11 13.18
CA ALA A 459 -7.17 5.89 12.29
C ALA A 459 -7.89 6.40 11.03
N GLY A 460 -9.22 6.27 10.97
CA GLY A 460 -10.03 6.84 9.89
C GLY A 460 -9.68 6.34 8.49
N PHE A 461 -9.30 5.06 8.37
CA PHE A 461 -8.78 4.36 7.18
C PHE A 461 -7.35 4.72 6.76
N SER A 462 -6.63 5.58 7.50
CA SER A 462 -5.28 6.01 7.12
C SER A 462 -4.20 5.15 7.81
N PHE A 463 -3.45 4.38 7.01
CA PHE A 463 -2.23 3.76 7.52
C PHE A 463 -1.08 4.76 7.64
N ILE A 464 -1.07 5.82 6.84
CA ILE A 464 -0.05 6.88 6.92
C ILE A 464 -0.16 7.59 8.28
N LEU A 465 -1.37 7.97 8.71
CA LEU A 465 -1.61 8.56 10.03
C LEU A 465 -1.35 7.56 11.16
N ARG A 466 -1.71 6.28 10.97
CA ARG A 466 -1.50 5.23 11.97
C ARG A 466 -0.01 4.95 12.21
N ASP A 467 0.81 4.96 11.16
CA ASP A 467 2.25 4.78 11.31
C ASP A 467 2.86 5.99 12.01
N GLY A 468 2.42 7.19 11.65
CA GLY A 468 3.01 8.43 12.15
C GLY A 468 4.27 8.76 11.39
N ARG A 469 5.31 9.22 12.10
CA ARG A 469 6.55 9.65 11.45
C ARG A 469 7.42 8.46 11.08
N VAL A 470 7.94 8.49 9.86
CA VAL A 470 8.98 7.54 9.43
C VAL A 470 10.30 7.99 10.03
N LYS A 471 10.80 7.22 11.01
CA LYS A 471 12.04 7.54 11.74
C LYS A 471 13.31 7.20 10.95
N LYS A 472 13.21 6.20 10.07
CA LYS A 472 14.30 5.63 9.29
C LYS A 472 13.73 5.09 7.97
N PRO A 473 14.40 5.30 6.83
CA PRO A 473 13.95 4.75 5.56
C PRO A 473 14.31 3.27 5.45
N ASP A 474 13.54 2.55 4.63
CA ASP A 474 13.93 1.24 4.16
C ASP A 474 15.06 1.36 3.14
N LEU A 475 15.96 0.37 3.13
CA LEU A 475 17.09 0.34 2.21
C LEU A 475 16.76 -0.51 0.98
N ALA A 476 16.88 0.05 -0.22
CA ALA A 476 16.46 -0.59 -1.48
C ALA A 476 16.99 -2.02 -1.64
N ASN A 477 18.27 -2.25 -1.38
CA ASN A 477 18.94 -3.53 -1.67
C ASN A 477 19.08 -4.42 -0.42
N GLN A 478 18.16 -4.31 0.54
CA GLN A 478 18.17 -5.11 1.77
C GLN A 478 16.90 -5.95 1.89
N PRO A 479 16.97 -7.13 2.56
CA PRO A 479 15.79 -7.91 2.90
C PRO A 479 14.90 -7.13 3.87
N VAL A 480 13.66 -7.59 4.01
CA VAL A 480 12.75 -7.08 5.04
C VAL A 480 13.32 -7.37 6.44
N THR A 481 13.32 -6.36 7.29
CA THR A 481 13.87 -6.37 8.65
C THR A 481 12.81 -6.67 9.70
N LEU A 482 13.23 -7.03 10.92
CA LEU A 482 12.29 -7.22 12.04
C LEU A 482 11.55 -5.92 12.43
N GLU A 483 12.17 -4.76 12.23
CA GLU A 483 11.55 -3.45 12.50
C GLU A 483 10.42 -3.15 11.50
N GLN A 484 10.63 -3.49 10.23
CA GLN A 484 9.60 -3.52 9.20
C GLN A 484 8.45 -4.46 9.59
N VAL A 485 8.76 -5.67 10.04
CA VAL A 485 7.75 -6.63 10.52
C VAL A 485 6.97 -6.08 11.74
N ALA A 486 7.63 -5.39 12.67
CA ALA A 486 6.95 -4.78 13.81
C ALA A 486 5.94 -3.68 13.40
N ARG A 487 6.24 -2.92 12.34
CA ARG A 487 5.29 -1.95 11.76
C ARG A 487 4.04 -2.63 11.18
N PHE A 488 4.19 -3.77 10.50
CA PHE A 488 3.04 -4.58 10.08
C PHE A 488 2.14 -4.94 11.25
N VAL A 489 2.73 -5.46 12.33
CA VAL A 489 1.96 -5.85 13.53
C VAL A 489 1.29 -4.62 14.16
N LYS A 490 1.91 -3.44 14.13
CA LYS A 490 1.25 -2.19 14.55
C LYS A 490 0.02 -1.86 13.70
N TYR A 491 0.07 -2.06 12.38
CA TYR A 491 -1.06 -1.79 11.48
C TYR A 491 -2.29 -2.63 11.80
N PHE A 492 -2.10 -3.93 11.96
CA PHE A 492 -3.20 -4.89 12.09
C PHE A 492 -3.44 -5.41 13.52
N GLY A 493 -2.51 -5.12 14.42
CA GLY A 493 -2.62 -5.37 15.85
C GLY A 493 -3.62 -4.43 16.54
N ASN A 494 -4.13 -4.90 17.67
CA ASN A 494 -4.88 -4.05 18.59
C ASN A 494 -3.85 -3.27 19.43
N PRO A 495 -4.01 -1.94 19.64
CA PRO A 495 -3.25 -1.25 20.68
C PRO A 495 -3.61 -1.78 22.08
#